data_AF-A0A7C9A8P0-F1
#
_entry.id   AF-A0A7C9A8P0-F1
#
_cell.length_a   1.000
_cell.length_b   1.000
_cell.length_c   1.000
_cell.angle_alpha   90.00
_cell.angle_beta   90.00
_cell.angle_gamma   90.00
#
_symmetry.space_group_name_H-M   'P 1'
#
loop_
_entity.id
_entity.type
_entity.pdbx_description
1 polymer ?
#
loop_
_entity_poly.entity_id
_entity_poly.type
_entity_poly.pdbx_seq_one_letter_code
_entity_poly.pdbx_strand_id
1 'polypeptide(L)'
;DFGLARPTSENDHHMTEYVVTRWYRAPELLLNSSDYTAAIDVWSVGCIFMELMIKRPLFPGKDHVHQMRLLTELLGTPTESDLGFLQNEDARRYIRQLPPQPRQSLGQLFPR
;
A
#
# COMPACT_ATOMS: atom_id res chain seq x y z
N ASP A 1 10.43 18.47 -3.55
CA ASP A 1 9.06 18.90 -3.92
C ASP A 1 8.14 18.48 -2.78
N PHE A 2 7.65 19.44 -2.00
CA PHE A 2 6.82 19.21 -0.80
C PHE A 2 5.33 19.51 -1.06
N GLY A 3 4.89 19.61 -2.31
CA GLY A 3 3.54 20.03 -2.67
C GLY A 3 2.40 19.16 -2.11
N LEU A 4 2.72 18.00 -1.53
CA LEU A 4 1.76 17.05 -0.95
C LEU A 4 1.99 16.76 0.54
N ALA A 5 2.98 17.39 1.18
CA ALA A 5 3.24 17.20 2.60
C ALA A 5 2.08 17.76 3.42
N ARG A 6 1.60 17.01 4.42
CA ARG A 6 0.56 17.46 5.36
C ARG A 6 1.04 17.37 6.81
N PRO A 7 0.73 18.36 7.66
CA PRO A 7 0.98 18.28 9.08
C PRO A 7 0.07 17.21 9.70
N THR A 8 0.58 16.51 10.71
CA THR A 8 -0.04 15.33 11.35
C THR A 8 -1.35 15.64 12.11
N SER A 9 -1.74 16.91 12.22
CA SER A 9 -2.78 17.41 13.12
C SER A 9 -4.11 17.82 12.45
N GLU A 10 -4.24 17.76 11.13
CA GLU A 10 -5.50 18.10 10.45
C GLU A 10 -6.31 16.84 10.14
N ASN A 11 -7.22 16.52 11.04
CA ASN A 11 -8.06 15.33 11.03
C ASN A 11 -9.31 15.42 10.14
N ASP A 12 -9.43 16.40 9.23
CA ASP A 12 -10.79 16.74 8.72
C ASP A 12 -10.93 17.15 7.26
N HIS A 13 -10.08 16.65 6.38
CA HIS A 13 -10.36 16.79 4.94
C HIS A 13 -10.31 15.45 4.25
N HIS A 14 -11.51 14.96 3.90
CA HIS A 14 -11.77 14.00 2.82
C HIS A 14 -10.64 14.08 1.79
N MET A 15 -9.73 13.10 1.85
CA MET A 15 -8.61 13.03 0.94
C MET A 15 -9.15 12.67 -0.43
N THR A 16 -9.49 13.70 -1.20
CA THR A 16 -10.00 13.56 -2.56
C THR A 16 -9.05 12.71 -3.38
N GLU A 17 -9.62 11.71 -4.02
CA GLU A 17 -8.98 10.86 -5.00
C GLU A 17 -8.31 11.73 -6.08
N TYR A 18 -7.06 11.39 -6.44
CA TYR A 18 -6.17 12.05 -7.44
C TYR A 18 -5.46 13.32 -6.93
N VAL A 19 -4.13 13.48 -6.98
CA VAL A 19 -3.20 13.24 -8.10
C VAL A 19 -1.82 12.85 -7.54
N VAL A 20 -1.44 11.58 -7.58
CA VAL A 20 -0.05 11.11 -7.40
C VAL A 20 0.11 9.73 -8.00
N THR A 21 1.34 9.36 -8.37
CA THR A 21 1.67 8.03 -8.89
C THR A 21 1.29 6.95 -7.86
N ARG A 22 0.20 6.22 -8.13
CA ARG A 22 -0.40 5.21 -7.24
C ARG A 22 0.59 4.11 -6.81
N TRP A 23 1.63 3.89 -7.61
CA TRP A 23 2.57 2.78 -7.48
C TRP A 23 3.32 2.76 -6.15
N TYR A 24 3.43 3.90 -5.48
CA TYR A 24 4.16 4.06 -4.23
C TYR A 24 3.25 4.22 -3.00
N ARG A 25 1.92 4.11 -3.16
CA ARG A 25 0.97 4.27 -2.05
C ARG A 25 0.98 3.05 -1.14
N ALA A 26 0.99 3.31 0.16
CA ALA A 26 0.87 2.30 1.21
C ALA A 26 -0.52 1.64 1.22
N PRO A 27 -0.65 0.36 1.64
CA PRO A 27 -1.92 -0.35 1.63
C PRO A 27 -3.01 0.31 2.48
N GLU A 28 -2.65 0.92 3.60
CA GLU A 28 -3.57 1.64 4.49
C GLU A 28 -4.22 2.86 3.80
N LEU A 29 -3.52 3.50 2.86
CA LEU A 29 -4.09 4.56 2.02
C LEU A 29 -5.10 4.02 1.00
N LEU A 30 -4.91 2.80 0.51
CA LEU A 30 -5.82 2.16 -0.44
C LEU A 30 -7.09 1.64 0.25
N LEU A 31 -7.02 1.43 1.56
CA LEU A 31 -8.10 0.94 2.41
C LEU A 31 -8.85 2.07 3.14
N ASN A 32 -8.52 3.34 2.85
CA ASN A 32 -9.06 4.51 3.54
C ASN A 32 -8.96 4.39 5.08
N SER A 33 -7.80 3.95 5.59
CA SER A 33 -7.53 4.03 7.02
C SER A 33 -7.38 5.50 7.43
N SER A 34 -7.96 5.89 8.56
CA SER A 34 -7.79 7.21 9.17
C SER A 34 -6.42 7.41 9.81
N ASP A 35 -5.65 6.33 9.98
CA ASP A 35 -4.39 6.35 10.72
C ASP A 35 -3.22 6.70 9.78
N TYR A 36 -3.05 8.00 9.52
CA TYR A 36 -1.93 8.54 8.75
C TYR A 36 -0.69 8.66 9.63
N THR A 37 0.35 7.89 9.33
CA THR A 37 1.61 7.90 10.07
C THR A 37 2.81 8.01 9.14
N ALA A 38 3.99 8.26 9.72
CA ALA A 38 5.25 8.26 8.98
C ALA A 38 5.58 6.90 8.32
N ALA A 39 4.88 5.81 8.69
CA ALA A 39 5.04 4.51 8.04
C ALA A 39 4.66 4.53 6.55
N ILE A 40 3.76 5.43 6.15
CA ILE A 40 3.35 5.61 4.75
C ILE A 40 4.55 6.02 3.89
N ASP A 41 5.39 6.93 4.39
CA ASP A 41 6.60 7.38 3.66
C ASP A 41 7.64 6.26 3.58
N VAL A 42 7.81 5.49 4.67
CA VAL A 42 8.72 4.34 4.70
C VAL A 42 8.33 3.29 3.67
N TRP A 43 7.03 3.06 3.48
CA TRP A 43 6.52 2.18 2.43
C TRP A 43 6.92 2.67 1.02
N SER A 44 6.70 3.96 0.74
CA SER A 44 7.06 4.56 -0.55
C SER A 44 8.57 4.45 -0.80
N VAL A 45 9.41 4.69 0.21
CA VAL A 45 10.87 4.51 0.13
C VAL A 45 11.22 3.06 -0.19
N GLY A 46 10.56 2.07 0.43
CA GLY A 46 10.76 0.66 0.13
C GLY A 46 10.46 0.33 -1.34
N CYS A 47 9.34 0.85 -1.87
CA CYS A 47 8.97 0.67 -3.28
C CYS A 47 10.02 1.27 -4.23
N ILE A 48 10.48 2.50 -3.95
CA ILE A 48 11.52 3.18 -4.75
C ILE A 48 12.83 2.40 -4.70
N PHE A 49 13.26 1.97 -3.50
CA PHE A 49 14.49 1.21 -3.32
C PHE A 49 14.46 -0.08 -4.13
N MET A 50 13.36 -0.82 -4.07
CA MET A 50 13.18 -2.04 -4.85
C MET A 50 13.16 -1.76 -6.35
N GLU A 51 12.48 -0.70 -6.80
CA GLU A 51 12.47 -0.27 -8.20
C GLU A 51 13.87 0.07 -8.73
N LEU A 52 14.71 0.72 -7.93
CA LEU A 52 16.10 1.00 -8.29
C LEU A 52 16.92 -0.29 -8.50
N MET A 53 16.66 -1.34 -7.71
CA MET A 53 17.35 -2.63 -7.84
C MET A 53 16.94 -3.39 -9.11
N ILE A 54 15.65 -3.41 -9.44
CA ILE A 54 15.12 -4.18 -10.58
C ILE A 54 14.94 -3.36 -11.87
N LYS A 55 15.18 -2.04 -11.80
CA LYS A 55 15.00 -1.05 -12.87
C LYS A 55 13.59 -1.04 -13.50
N ARG A 56 12.59 -1.45 -12.73
CA ARG A 56 11.17 -1.45 -13.12
C ARG A 56 10.30 -1.20 -11.90
N PRO A 57 9.13 -0.56 -12.06
CA PRO A 57 8.23 -0.29 -10.95
C PRO A 57 7.76 -1.57 -10.28
N LEU A 58 7.75 -1.57 -8.95
CA LEU A 58 7.36 -2.73 -8.16
C LEU A 58 5.87 -3.03 -8.25
N PHE A 59 5.03 -1.99 -8.20
CA PHE A 59 3.57 -2.12 -8.19
C PHE A 59 2.91 -1.17 -9.20
N PRO A 60 2.97 -1.46 -10.51
CA PRO A 60 2.39 -0.60 -11.55
C PRO A 60 0.85 -0.76 -11.67
N GLY A 61 0.11 -0.48 -10.59
CA GLY A 61 -1.34 -0.62 -10.55
C GLY A 61 -2.08 0.40 -11.41
N LYS A 62 -3.08 -0.10 -12.15
CA LYS A 62 -3.90 0.69 -13.11
C LYS A 62 -5.03 1.45 -12.41
N ASP A 63 -5.56 0.85 -11.35
CA ASP A 63 -6.64 1.36 -10.49
C ASP A 63 -6.41 0.86 -9.05
N HIS A 64 -7.30 1.23 -8.12
CA HIS A 64 -7.19 0.85 -6.70
C HIS A 64 -7.23 -0.67 -6.48
N VAL A 65 -8.10 -1.38 -7.21
CA VAL A 65 -8.28 -2.84 -7.08
C VAL A 65 -7.04 -3.57 -7.61
N HIS A 66 -6.55 -3.16 -8.78
CA HIS A 66 -5.35 -3.73 -9.37
C HIS A 66 -4.12 -3.45 -8.51
N GLN A 67 -4.00 -2.24 -7.93
CA GLN A 67 -2.91 -1.93 -6.99
C GLN A 67 -2.94 -2.89 -5.80
N MET A 68 -4.09 -3.08 -5.14
CA MET A 68 -4.20 -3.98 -4.00
C MET A 68 -3.86 -5.43 -4.38
N ARG A 69 -4.33 -5.88 -5.54
CA ARG A 69 -4.01 -7.21 -6.05
C ARG A 69 -2.49 -7.42 -6.17
N LEU A 70 -1.76 -6.48 -6.78
CA LEU A 70 -0.30 -6.55 -6.90
C LEU A 70 0.38 -6.62 -5.52
N LEU A 71 -0.12 -5.88 -4.52
CA LEU A 71 0.40 -5.95 -3.16
C LEU A 71 0.21 -7.36 -2.57
N THR A 72 -1.00 -7.90 -2.65
CA THR A 72 -1.32 -9.23 -2.10
C THR A 72 -0.61 -10.37 -2.84
N GLU A 73 -0.37 -10.25 -4.14
CA GLU A 73 0.38 -11.23 -4.92
C GLU A 73 1.84 -11.33 -4.45
N LEU A 74 2.46 -10.20 -4.07
CA LEU A 74 3.83 -10.16 -3.58
C LEU A 74 3.94 -10.49 -2.08
N LEU A 75 3.15 -9.82 -1.26
CA LEU A 75 3.26 -9.85 0.21
C LEU A 75 2.40 -10.95 0.86
N GLY A 76 1.50 -11.55 0.09
CA GLY A 76 0.49 -12.47 0.58
C GLY A 76 -0.78 -11.74 1.03
N THR A 77 -1.85 -12.51 1.24
CA THR A 77 -3.09 -11.99 1.82
C THR A 77 -2.89 -11.73 3.32
N PRO A 78 -3.24 -10.54 3.85
CA PRO A 78 -3.10 -10.24 5.27
C PRO A 78 -3.92 -11.21 6.13
N THR A 79 -3.37 -11.58 7.29
CA THR A 79 -4.08 -12.39 8.29
C THR A 79 -4.99 -11.52 9.16
N GLU A 80 -5.95 -12.13 9.88
CA GLU A 80 -6.81 -11.37 10.83
C GLU A 80 -6.00 -10.62 11.89
N SER A 81 -4.84 -11.14 12.31
CA SER A 81 -3.94 -10.42 13.22
C SER A 81 -3.32 -9.18 12.56
N ASP A 82 -3.03 -9.22 11.26
CA ASP A 82 -2.53 -8.06 10.52
C ASP A 82 -3.62 -7.02 10.33
N LEU A 83 -4.90 -7.42 10.25
CA LEU A 83 -6.03 -6.51 10.07
C LEU A 83 -6.47 -5.80 11.37
N GLY A 84 -5.87 -6.14 12.52
CA GLY A 84 -6.26 -5.61 13.83
C GLY A 84 -6.21 -4.08 13.93
N PHE A 85 -5.30 -3.44 13.19
CA PHE A 85 -5.16 -1.98 13.17
C PHE A 85 -6.17 -1.27 12.26
N LEU A 86 -6.80 -1.97 11.32
CA LEU A 86 -7.77 -1.34 10.40
C LEU A 86 -9.08 -1.11 11.12
N GLN A 87 -9.46 0.14 11.39
CA GLN A 87 -10.76 0.44 12.02
C GLN A 87 -11.93 0.37 11.02
N ASN A 88 -11.62 0.37 9.71
CA ASN A 88 -12.61 0.36 8.63
C ASN A 88 -13.12 -1.08 8.35
N GLU A 89 -14.40 -1.33 8.64
CA GLU A 89 -15.05 -2.63 8.40
C GLU A 89 -15.22 -2.98 6.91
N ASP A 90 -15.44 -1.99 6.05
CA ASP A 90 -15.55 -2.23 4.60
C ASP A 90 -14.20 -2.69 4.02
N ALA A 91 -13.10 -2.10 4.50
CA ALA A 91 -11.74 -2.52 4.16
C ALA A 91 -11.45 -3.96 4.60
N ARG A 92 -11.83 -4.32 5.84
CA ARG A 92 -11.71 -5.70 6.36
C ARG A 92 -12.52 -6.68 5.51
N ARG A 93 -13.76 -6.32 5.18
CA ARG A 93 -14.65 -7.15 4.36
C ARG A 93 -14.07 -7.36 2.96
N TYR A 94 -13.52 -6.31 2.35
CA TYR A 94 -12.89 -6.39 1.05
C TYR A 94 -11.70 -7.35 1.06
N ILE A 95 -10.80 -7.25 2.04
CA ILE A 95 -9.63 -8.15 2.15
C ILE A 95 -10.05 -9.61 2.35
N ARG A 96 -11.08 -9.86 3.17
CA ARG A 96 -11.62 -11.21 3.39
C ARG A 96 -12.21 -11.86 2.13
N GLN A 97 -12.62 -11.05 1.14
CA GLN A 97 -13.14 -11.54 -0.13
C GLN A 97 -12.02 -11.82 -1.15
N LEU A 98 -10.79 -11.38 -0.90
CA LEU A 98 -9.67 -11.64 -1.79
C LEU A 98 -9.25 -13.12 -1.71
N PRO A 99 -8.86 -13.75 -2.83
CA PRO A 99 -8.34 -15.10 -2.82
C PRO A 99 -7.05 -15.15 -1.98
N PRO A 100 -6.87 -16.16 -1.10
CA PRO A 100 -5.63 -16.33 -0.33
C PRO A 100 -4.42 -16.45 -1.27
N GLN A 101 -3.40 -15.62 -1.04
CA GLN A 101 -2.13 -15.64 -1.76
C GLN A 101 -0.99 -15.92 -0.76
N PRO A 102 -0.07 -16.86 -1.07
CA PRO A 102 1.13 -17.04 -0.26
C PRO A 102 2.10 -15.88 -0.48
N ARG A 103 2.82 -15.50 0.58
CA ARG A 103 3.88 -14.48 0.49
C ARG A 103 5.02 -14.99 -0.40
N GLN A 104 5.45 -14.16 -1.36
CA GLN A 104 6.61 -14.47 -2.19
C GLN A 104 7.92 -14.14 -1.44
N SER A 105 8.97 -14.90 -1.76
CA SER A 105 10.30 -14.61 -1.25
C SER A 105 10.92 -13.45 -2.02
N LEU A 106 11.22 -12.35 -1.32
CA LEU A 106 11.92 -11.21 -1.90
C LEU A 106 13.29 -11.63 -2.47
N GLY A 107 13.97 -12.58 -1.84
CA GLY A 107 15.26 -13.10 -2.32
C GLY A 107 15.18 -13.84 -3.67
N GLN A 108 13.98 -14.23 -4.12
CA GLN A 108 13.77 -14.79 -5.47
C GLN A 108 13.51 -13.70 -6.52
N LEU A 109 13.03 -12.53 -6.10
CA LEU A 109 12.69 -11.42 -6.98
C LEU A 109 13.86 -10.50 -7.25
N PHE A 110 14.83 -10.43 -6.33
CA PHE A 110 15.98 -9.56 -6.45
C PHE A 110 17.23 -10.34 -6.88
N PRO A 111 18.01 -9.81 -7.83
CA PRO A 111 19.34 -10.34 -8.12
C PRO A 111 20.22 -10.25 -6.87
N ARG A 112 21.09 -11.26 -6.69
CA ARG A 112 22.08 -11.29 -5.61
C ARG A 112 23.21 -10.30 -5.84
#